data_AF-A0A7Y2FMV4-F1
#
_entry.id   AF-A0A7Y2FMV4-F1
#
_cell.length_a   1.000
_cell.length_b   1.000
_cell.length_c   1.000
_cell.angle_alpha   90.00
_cell.angle_beta   90.00
_cell.angle_gamma   90.00
#
_symmetry.space_group_name_H-M   'P 1'
#
loop_
_entity.id
_entity.type
_entity.pdbx_description
1 polymer ?
#
loop_
_entity_poly.entity_id
_entity_poly.type
_entity_poly.pdbx_seq_one_letter_code
_entity_poly.pdbx_strand_id
1 'polypeptide(L)'
;MRGTLLELKGFVAISLLCLAGLGCSSSAVGDPCSPEQVPEGGFLASETYLETSSVQCATRVCLVRGLDGDPNNLQQDDPPCPRDVEGEPSTCVSETQVERSVYCSCRCGAPAESGVPTCGCPGGFICEEVLETGGDGLRGSYCVRDPLAALPE
;
A
#
# COMPACT_ATOMS: atom_id res chain seq x y z
N MET A 1 73.01 -30.38 21.21
CA MET A 1 72.98 -29.18 22.07
C MET A 1 71.62 -28.53 21.91
N ARG A 2 70.85 -28.45 23.00
CA ARG A 2 69.89 -27.38 23.44
C ARG A 2 69.20 -26.53 22.34
N GLY A 3 67.88 -26.33 22.31
CA GLY A 3 66.87 -26.56 23.33
C GLY A 3 65.44 -26.27 22.85
N THR A 4 64.51 -26.67 23.72
CA THR A 4 63.05 -26.54 23.74
C THR A 4 62.54 -25.11 23.92
N LEU A 5 61.32 -24.84 23.41
CA LEU A 5 60.25 -23.91 23.88
C LEU A 5 59.16 -23.94 22.78
N LEU A 6 58.06 -24.69 22.80
CA LEU A 6 56.92 -24.84 23.72
C LEU A 6 56.33 -23.53 24.27
N GLU A 7 55.01 -23.40 24.06
CA GLU A 7 54.02 -22.42 24.57
C GLU A 7 53.68 -21.21 23.66
N LEU A 8 52.59 -21.33 22.89
CA LEU A 8 51.58 -20.27 22.90
C LEU A 8 50.18 -20.87 23.02
N LYS A 9 49.57 -20.54 24.14
CA LYS A 9 48.22 -20.85 24.60
C LYS A 9 47.16 -20.40 23.60
N GLY A 10 46.08 -21.17 23.53
CA GLY A 10 44.98 -20.99 22.58
C GLY A 10 44.12 -19.74 22.82
N PHE A 11 43.17 -19.55 21.91
CA PHE A 11 41.79 -19.19 22.23
C PHE A 11 40.95 -19.48 20.98
N VAL A 12 39.95 -20.33 21.14
CA VAL A 12 38.89 -20.56 20.15
C VAL A 12 38.13 -19.24 19.99
N ALA A 13 38.10 -18.69 18.78
CA ALA A 13 37.14 -17.67 18.40
C ALA A 13 36.41 -18.16 17.15
N ILE A 14 35.41 -19.01 17.38
CA ILE A 14 34.31 -19.21 16.44
C ILE A 14 33.63 -17.84 16.37
N SER A 15 33.95 -17.07 15.32
CA SER A 15 33.24 -15.83 14.99
C SER A 15 31.82 -16.22 14.60
N LEU A 16 30.96 -16.22 15.61
CA LEU A 16 29.51 -16.29 15.51
C LEU A 16 29.06 -15.06 14.70
N LEU A 17 28.87 -15.27 13.41
CA LEU A 17 28.38 -14.26 12.48
C LEU A 17 26.87 -14.06 12.76
N CYS A 18 26.56 -13.21 13.74
CA CYS A 18 25.22 -12.72 14.03
C CYS A 18 24.73 -11.83 12.87
N LEU A 19 24.34 -12.43 11.74
CA LEU A 19 23.40 -11.80 10.79
C LEU A 19 21.99 -11.98 11.33
N ALA A 20 21.65 -11.28 12.40
CA ALA A 20 20.29 -11.21 12.90
C ALA A 20 19.71 -9.82 12.58
N GLY A 21 18.81 -9.77 11.60
CA GLY A 21 17.60 -8.97 11.77
C GLY A 21 17.50 -7.59 11.11
N LEU A 22 18.19 -7.29 10.01
CA LEU A 22 17.70 -6.23 9.11
C LEU A 22 16.57 -6.77 8.24
N GLY A 23 15.47 -7.17 8.88
CA GLY A 23 14.22 -7.39 8.16
C GLY A 23 13.68 -6.02 7.77
N CYS A 24 13.85 -5.62 6.51
CA CYS A 24 13.13 -4.47 5.98
C CYS A 24 11.64 -4.76 6.11
N SER A 25 10.98 -4.16 7.09
CA SER A 25 9.52 -4.02 7.09
C SER A 25 9.19 -2.97 6.03
N SER A 26 9.29 -3.32 4.75
CA SER A 26 8.58 -2.55 3.73
C SER A 26 7.12 -2.65 4.10
N SER A 27 6.57 -1.57 4.65
CA SER A 27 5.15 -1.53 4.93
C SER A 27 4.45 -1.74 3.59
N ALA A 28 3.64 -2.79 3.48
CA ALA A 28 2.89 -3.10 2.26
C ALA A 28 1.78 -2.06 1.97
N VAL A 29 1.64 -1.06 2.83
CA VAL A 29 0.79 0.11 2.60
C VAL A 29 1.49 1.05 1.62
N GLY A 30 0.80 1.37 0.52
CA GLY A 30 1.28 2.23 -0.55
C GLY A 30 1.77 1.47 -1.78
N ASP A 31 1.91 0.15 -1.71
CA ASP A 31 2.22 -0.69 -2.87
C ASP A 31 1.11 -0.55 -3.94
N PRO A 32 1.44 -0.60 -5.24
CA PRO A 32 0.43 -0.54 -6.29
C PRO A 32 -0.48 -1.77 -6.26
N CYS A 33 -1.76 -1.57 -6.54
CA CYS A 33 -2.72 -2.64 -6.78
C CYS A 33 -3.66 -2.23 -7.93
N SER A 34 -4.28 -3.22 -8.57
CA SER A 34 -5.39 -3.02 -9.50
C SER A 34 -6.68 -3.53 -8.86
N PRO A 35 -7.76 -2.72 -8.76
CA PRO A 35 -9.04 -3.20 -8.27
C PRO A 35 -9.61 -4.28 -9.21
N GLU A 36 -10.18 -5.34 -8.64
CA GLU A 36 -10.80 -6.44 -9.39
C GLU A 36 -12.16 -6.03 -9.96
N GLN A 37 -12.80 -5.03 -9.36
CA GLN A 37 -14.08 -4.48 -9.82
C GLN A 37 -13.95 -2.97 -10.04
N VAL A 38 -14.22 -2.55 -11.26
CA VAL A 38 -14.31 -1.15 -11.66
C VAL A 38 -15.75 -0.86 -12.11
N PRO A 39 -16.41 0.19 -11.58
CA PRO A 39 -17.75 0.55 -12.02
C PRO A 39 -17.79 0.90 -13.51
N GLU A 40 -18.96 0.72 -14.13
CA GLU A 40 -19.20 1.22 -15.50
C GLU A 40 -19.04 2.75 -15.50
N GLY A 41 -18.14 3.27 -16.34
CA GLY A 41 -17.78 4.70 -16.32
C GLY A 41 -16.61 5.05 -15.38
N GLY A 42 -16.02 4.07 -14.69
CA GLY A 42 -14.90 4.28 -13.78
C GLY A 42 -15.31 4.76 -12.40
N PHE A 43 -14.33 5.17 -11.61
CA PHE A 43 -14.53 5.71 -10.27
C PHE A 43 -14.83 7.21 -10.30
N LEU A 44 -15.44 7.73 -9.23
CA LEU A 44 -15.74 9.16 -9.03
C LEU A 44 -14.72 9.81 -8.09
N ALA A 45 -14.29 11.04 -8.39
CA ALA A 45 -13.34 11.78 -7.56
C ALA A 45 -13.75 11.92 -6.09
N SER A 46 -15.06 11.92 -5.79
CA SER A 46 -15.59 12.06 -4.44
C SER A 46 -15.73 10.75 -3.67
N GLU A 47 -15.50 9.60 -4.32
CA GLU A 47 -15.75 8.30 -3.70
C GLU A 47 -14.48 7.68 -3.08
N THR A 48 -14.72 6.76 -2.16
CA THR A 48 -13.70 5.84 -1.66
C THR A 48 -14.23 4.44 -1.81
N TYR A 49 -13.53 3.64 -2.61
CA TYR A 49 -13.81 2.24 -2.82
C TYR A 49 -12.76 1.38 -2.10
N LEU A 50 -13.23 0.30 -1.49
CA LEU A 50 -12.39 -0.57 -0.67
C LEU A 50 -12.64 -2.03 -1.04
N GLU A 51 -11.63 -2.66 -1.61
CA GLU A 51 -11.61 -4.10 -1.88
C GLU A 51 -10.93 -4.81 -0.72
N THR A 52 -11.69 -5.60 0.03
CA THR A 52 -11.13 -6.51 1.02
C THR A 52 -10.95 -7.88 0.40
N SER A 53 -9.81 -8.52 0.67
CA SER A 53 -9.34 -9.79 0.07
C SER A 53 -8.54 -9.68 -1.22
N SER A 54 -7.99 -8.49 -1.52
CA SER A 54 -7.09 -8.33 -2.66
C SER A 54 -5.87 -9.23 -2.57
N VAL A 55 -5.56 -9.97 -3.63
CA VAL A 55 -4.41 -10.89 -3.67
C VAL A 55 -3.08 -10.18 -3.96
N GLN A 56 -3.14 -8.95 -4.48
CA GLN A 56 -1.98 -8.13 -4.81
C GLN A 56 -1.39 -7.45 -3.57
N CYS A 57 -2.25 -7.17 -2.58
CA CYS A 57 -1.84 -6.52 -1.34
C CYS A 57 -1.52 -7.54 -0.25
N ALA A 58 -0.32 -7.46 0.34
CA ALA A 58 0.03 -8.30 1.49
C ALA A 58 -0.92 -8.04 2.69
N THR A 59 -1.47 -6.82 2.78
CA THR A 59 -2.49 -6.39 3.75
C THR A 59 -3.91 -6.80 3.37
N ARG A 60 -4.12 -7.37 2.17
CA ARG A 60 -5.41 -7.77 1.59
C ARG A 60 -6.39 -6.64 1.31
N VAL A 61 -5.97 -5.37 1.39
CA VAL A 61 -6.84 -4.22 1.15
C VAL A 61 -6.30 -3.41 -0.02
N CYS A 62 -7.03 -3.37 -1.14
CA CYS A 62 -6.79 -2.41 -2.21
C CYS A 62 -7.79 -1.25 -2.03
N LEU A 63 -7.28 -0.03 -1.95
CA LEU A 63 -8.07 1.17 -1.73
C LEU A 63 -7.99 2.05 -2.98
N VAL A 64 -9.16 2.53 -3.42
CA VAL A 64 -9.30 3.54 -4.46
C VAL A 64 -9.92 4.78 -3.83
N ARG A 65 -9.28 5.94 -3.95
CA ARG A 65 -9.80 7.20 -3.42
C ARG A 65 -9.37 8.37 -4.28
N GLY A 66 -10.32 9.21 -4.67
CA GLY A 66 -10.00 10.41 -5.46
C GLY A 66 -9.59 10.12 -6.90
N LEU A 67 -9.98 8.96 -7.44
CA LEU A 67 -9.81 8.65 -8.86
C LEU A 67 -11.07 9.09 -9.61
N ASP A 68 -10.90 9.71 -10.77
CA ASP A 68 -12.01 10.18 -11.62
C ASP A 68 -11.84 9.55 -13.00
N GLY A 69 -12.45 8.38 -13.20
CA GLY A 69 -12.26 7.52 -14.36
C GLY A 69 -11.82 6.10 -14.03
N ASP A 70 -11.45 5.34 -15.06
CA ASP A 70 -11.12 3.91 -14.98
C ASP A 70 -9.60 3.72 -14.90
N PRO A 71 -9.07 3.07 -13.84
CA PRO A 71 -7.63 2.86 -13.69
C PRO A 71 -7.00 2.01 -14.80
N ASN A 72 -7.80 1.32 -15.62
CA ASN A 72 -7.35 0.53 -16.75
C ASN A 72 -7.34 1.30 -18.08
N ASN A 73 -7.87 2.53 -18.12
CA ASN A 73 -7.92 3.36 -19.32
C ASN A 73 -6.90 4.49 -19.22
N LEU A 74 -5.63 4.19 -19.51
CA LEU A 74 -4.55 5.14 -19.33
C LEU A 74 -4.41 6.07 -20.53
N GLN A 75 -4.19 7.33 -20.21
CA GLN A 75 -3.89 8.39 -21.16
C GLN A 75 -2.66 8.11 -22.03
N GLN A 76 -1.76 7.24 -21.56
CA GLN A 76 -0.48 6.87 -22.15
C GLN A 76 -0.53 5.58 -22.97
N ASP A 77 -1.67 4.88 -23.03
CA ASP A 77 -1.81 3.61 -23.76
C ASP A 77 -1.61 3.77 -25.28
N ASP A 78 -1.35 2.66 -25.98
CA ASP A 78 -1.30 2.58 -27.44
C ASP A 78 -2.26 1.49 -27.96
N PRO A 79 -3.38 1.85 -28.62
CA PRO A 79 -3.80 3.22 -28.95
C PRO A 79 -4.20 4.03 -27.70
N PRO A 80 -4.06 5.36 -27.73
CA PRO A 80 -4.39 6.20 -26.59
C PRO A 80 -5.86 6.09 -26.22
N CYS A 81 -6.16 6.16 -24.92
CA CYS A 81 -7.53 6.15 -24.44
C CYS A 81 -8.35 7.25 -25.17
N PRO A 82 -9.59 6.96 -25.59
CA PRO A 82 -10.44 7.95 -26.25
C PRO A 82 -10.79 9.09 -25.30
N ARG A 83 -10.13 10.24 -25.47
CA ARG A 83 -10.50 11.48 -24.79
C ARG A 83 -11.64 12.12 -25.56
N ASP A 84 -12.73 12.41 -24.87
CA ASP A 84 -13.81 13.28 -25.36
C ASP A 84 -14.48 12.80 -26.66
N VAL A 85 -15.01 11.57 -26.66
CA VAL A 85 -15.96 11.16 -27.70
C VAL A 85 -17.23 11.99 -27.55
N GLU A 86 -17.64 12.67 -28.61
CA GLU A 86 -18.77 13.59 -28.58
C GLU A 86 -20.06 12.86 -28.12
N GLY A 87 -20.51 13.16 -26.90
CA GLY A 87 -21.70 12.55 -26.27
C GLY A 87 -21.43 11.53 -25.18
N GLU A 88 -20.17 11.14 -24.91
CA GLU A 88 -19.81 10.15 -23.89
C GLU A 88 -18.81 10.74 -22.87
N PRO A 89 -19.00 10.56 -21.55
CA PRO A 89 -18.02 10.99 -20.57
C PRO A 89 -16.73 10.17 -20.71
N SER A 90 -15.58 10.82 -20.78
CA SER A 90 -14.28 10.13 -20.85
C SER A 90 -13.93 9.49 -19.50
N THR A 91 -13.42 8.27 -19.53
CA THR A 91 -12.91 7.54 -18.35
C THR A 91 -11.38 7.53 -18.27
N CYS A 92 -10.73 8.34 -19.12
CA CYS A 92 -9.29 8.43 -19.26
C CYS A 92 -8.59 9.00 -18.01
N VAL A 93 -7.66 8.25 -17.44
CA VAL A 93 -6.84 8.71 -16.30
C VAL A 93 -5.35 8.69 -16.64
N SER A 94 -4.55 9.49 -15.94
CA SER A 94 -3.09 9.42 -16.06
C SER A 94 -2.52 8.36 -15.10
N GLU A 95 -1.40 7.74 -15.45
CA GLU A 95 -0.67 6.83 -14.54
C GLU A 95 -0.42 7.46 -13.15
N THR A 96 0.01 8.73 -13.11
CA THR A 96 0.22 9.45 -11.85
C THR A 96 -1.06 9.58 -11.01
N GLN A 97 -2.22 9.72 -11.65
CA GLN A 97 -3.50 9.75 -10.95
C GLN A 97 -3.83 8.36 -10.39
N VAL A 98 -3.58 7.29 -11.15
CA VAL A 98 -3.77 5.91 -10.67
C VAL A 98 -2.84 5.61 -9.50
N GLU A 99 -1.54 5.87 -9.60
CA GLU A 99 -0.57 5.62 -8.51
C GLU A 99 -0.92 6.38 -7.22
N ARG A 100 -1.42 7.61 -7.35
CA ARG A 100 -1.85 8.41 -6.21
C ARG A 100 -3.14 7.89 -5.59
N SER A 101 -4.09 7.45 -6.41
CA SER A 101 -5.45 7.15 -5.98
C SER A 101 -5.72 5.67 -5.71
N VAL A 102 -4.90 4.76 -6.24
CA VAL A 102 -5.05 3.30 -6.14
C VAL A 102 -3.81 2.70 -5.52
N TYR A 103 -3.95 2.14 -4.31
CA TYR A 103 -2.83 1.55 -3.59
C TYR A 103 -3.30 0.57 -2.52
N CYS A 104 -2.41 -0.32 -2.14
CA CYS A 104 -2.59 -1.20 -1.01
C CYS A 104 -2.68 -0.38 0.27
N SER A 105 -3.79 -0.54 1.00
CA SER A 105 -4.02 0.10 2.28
C SER A 105 -3.99 -0.94 3.39
N CYS A 106 -4.22 -0.52 4.62
CA CYS A 106 -4.37 -1.40 5.75
C CYS A 106 -5.36 -0.79 6.72
N ARG A 107 -6.13 -1.65 7.40
CA ARG A 107 -6.99 -1.23 8.48
C ARG A 107 -6.15 -0.79 9.68
N CYS A 108 -6.36 0.44 10.14
CA CYS A 108 -5.64 1.02 11.27
C CYS A 108 -6.56 1.31 12.46
N GLY A 109 -7.89 1.29 12.25
CA GLY A 109 -8.88 1.45 13.30
C GLY A 109 -10.07 0.51 13.12
N ALA A 110 -10.47 -0.14 14.20
CA ALA A 110 -11.68 -0.95 14.32
C ALA A 110 -12.23 -0.80 15.74
N PRO A 111 -13.53 -1.05 15.98
CA PRO A 111 -14.08 -1.09 17.33
C PRO A 111 -13.28 -2.06 18.21
N ALA A 112 -13.00 -1.69 19.46
CA ALA A 112 -12.11 -2.44 20.36
C ALA A 112 -12.57 -3.89 20.58
N GLU A 113 -13.88 -4.13 20.56
CA GLU A 113 -14.50 -5.45 20.72
C GLU A 113 -14.50 -6.32 19.45
N SER A 114 -14.11 -5.79 18.28
CA SER A 114 -14.32 -6.47 17.00
C SER A 114 -13.36 -7.64 16.73
N GLY A 115 -12.22 -7.70 17.43
CA GLY A 115 -11.17 -8.70 17.20
C GLY A 115 -10.53 -8.64 15.80
N VAL A 116 -10.83 -7.59 15.01
CA VAL A 116 -10.30 -7.41 13.66
C VAL A 116 -8.86 -6.92 13.75
N PRO A 117 -7.89 -7.56 13.06
CA PRO A 117 -6.50 -7.12 13.09
C PRO A 117 -6.35 -5.73 12.47
N THR A 118 -5.50 -4.92 13.10
CA THR A 118 -5.12 -3.58 12.64
C THR A 118 -3.60 -3.47 12.48
N CYS A 119 -3.15 -2.43 11.78
CA CYS A 119 -1.74 -2.07 11.66
C CYS A 119 -1.51 -0.57 11.94
N GLY A 120 -0.24 -0.18 12.10
CA GLY A 120 0.17 1.23 12.10
C GLY A 120 0.38 1.74 10.67
N CYS A 121 -0.09 2.95 10.38
CA CYS A 121 0.16 3.59 9.09
C CYS A 121 1.62 4.05 9.00
N PRO A 122 2.34 3.72 7.90
CA PRO A 122 3.71 4.18 7.70
C PRO A 122 3.76 5.67 7.35
N GLY A 123 4.96 6.24 7.28
CA GLY A 123 5.17 7.63 6.87
C GLY A 123 4.52 7.96 5.52
N GLY A 124 3.93 9.15 5.41
CA GLY A 124 3.14 9.57 4.25
C GLY A 124 1.69 9.06 4.25
N PHE A 125 1.26 8.36 5.30
CA PHE A 125 -0.11 7.89 5.47
C PHE A 125 -0.66 8.26 6.85
N ILE A 126 -1.96 8.59 6.90
CA ILE A 126 -2.72 8.86 8.11
C ILE A 126 -3.83 7.84 8.30
N CYS A 127 -4.20 7.59 9.55
CA CYS A 127 -5.33 6.71 9.86
C CYS A 127 -6.63 7.52 9.84
N GLU A 128 -7.45 7.31 8.80
CA GLU A 128 -8.70 8.05 8.60
C GLU A 128 -9.88 7.09 8.54
N GLU A 129 -11.01 7.48 9.11
CA GLU A 129 -12.29 6.79 8.92
C GLU A 129 -12.79 7.05 7.50
N VAL A 130 -12.78 6.02 6.66
CA VAL A 130 -13.11 6.13 5.23
C VAL A 130 -14.47 5.52 4.88
N LEU A 131 -14.99 4.63 5.72
CA LEU A 131 -16.29 3.98 5.53
C LEU A 131 -17.08 4.01 6.83
N GLU A 132 -18.01 4.96 6.92
CA GLU A 132 -18.96 5.08 8.04
C GLU A 132 -20.10 4.05 7.93
N THR A 133 -20.41 3.62 6.70
CA THR A 133 -21.48 2.67 6.39
C THR A 133 -20.92 1.38 5.79
N GLY A 134 -21.50 0.24 6.14
CA GLY A 134 -21.08 -1.09 5.67
C GLY A 134 -21.17 -2.16 6.76
N GLY A 135 -20.84 -3.40 6.43
CA GLY A 135 -20.71 -4.47 7.42
C GLY A 135 -19.51 -4.24 8.36
N ASP A 136 -19.48 -4.90 9.51
CA ASP A 136 -18.37 -4.81 10.48
C ASP A 136 -17.00 -5.18 9.89
N GLY A 137 -17.00 -6.00 8.83
CA GLY A 137 -15.80 -6.35 8.07
C GLY A 137 -15.25 -5.23 7.17
N LEU A 138 -15.97 -4.11 7.00
CA LEU A 138 -15.61 -2.99 6.12
C LEU A 138 -15.53 -1.66 6.86
N ARG A 139 -16.44 -1.38 7.81
CA ARG A 139 -16.45 -0.13 8.58
C ARG A 139 -15.16 0.07 9.38
N GLY A 140 -14.72 1.32 9.51
CA GLY A 140 -13.57 1.69 10.34
C GLY A 140 -12.55 2.54 9.61
N SER A 141 -11.35 2.60 10.18
CA SER A 141 -10.28 3.48 9.73
C SER A 141 -9.20 2.73 8.97
N TYR A 142 -8.68 3.36 7.93
CA TYR A 142 -7.67 2.79 7.04
C TYR A 142 -6.56 3.79 6.77
N CYS A 143 -5.39 3.28 6.41
CA CYS A 143 -4.25 4.10 6.04
C CYS A 143 -4.49 4.75 4.67
N VAL A 144 -4.69 6.06 4.69
CA VAL A 144 -4.85 6.88 3.48
C VAL A 144 -3.66 7.79 3.31
N ARG A 145 -3.32 8.14 2.07
CA ARG A 145 -2.21 9.09 1.80
C ARG A 145 -2.47 10.38 2.55
N ASP A 146 -1.46 10.87 3.25
CA ASP A 146 -1.51 12.15 3.93
C ASP A 146 -1.54 13.27 2.89
N PRO A 147 -2.62 14.09 2.82
CA PRO A 147 -2.69 15.19 1.88
C PRO A 147 -1.61 16.26 2.13
N LEU A 148 -1.09 16.35 3.36
CA LEU A 148 -0.04 17.30 3.74
C LEU A 148 1.37 16.79 3.39
N ALA A 149 1.57 15.47 3.28
CA ALA A 149 2.85 14.91 2.87
C ALA A 149 3.20 15.21 1.40
N ALA A 150 2.23 15.63 0.59
CA ALA A 150 2.44 16.02 -0.81
C ALA A 150 2.75 17.52 -1.00
N LEU A 151 2.73 18.33 0.08
CA LEU A 151 3.07 19.74 0.02
C LEU A 151 4.59 19.92 0.24
N PRO A 152 5.30 20.63 -0.65
CA PRO A 152 6.68 21.00 -0.38
C PRO A 152 6.73 21.99 0.79
N GLU A 153 7.60 21.74 1.76
CA GLU A 153 7.85 22.63 2.91
C GLU A 153 8.44 23.99 2.48
#